data_AF-A0A939VU74-F1
#
_entry.id   AF-A0A939VU74-F1
#
_cell.length_a   1.000
_cell.length_b   1.000
_cell.length_c   1.000
_cell.angle_alpha   90.00
_cell.angle_beta   90.00
_cell.angle_gamma   90.00
#
_symmetry.space_group_name_H-M   'P 1'
#
loop_
_entity.id
_entity.type
_entity.pdbx_description
1 polymer ?
#
loop_
_entity_poly.entity_id
_entity_poly.type
_entity_poly.pdbx_seq_one_letter_code
_entity_poly.pdbx_strand_id
1 'polypeptide(L)'
;MELKKIYAWEPWFFIFFGVFHLHRIWALIDRNSYASFWFGIMNNKGAAYFILMGILATLCVLGIITFFREIKNNYWWRFIYLGGGLYVLFDLFAIATGLKIWQKILTAMFDTQSSAWNYIWGFFILLGALVFALGLYLLRKRKTENGTCKKDF
;
A
#
# COMPACT_ATOMS: atom_id res chain seq x y z
N MET A 1 -6.86 12.24 -28.88
CA MET A 1 -6.44 11.92 -27.50
C MET A 1 -7.03 10.56 -27.17
N GLU A 2 -6.21 9.54 -26.92
CA GLU A 2 -6.75 8.28 -26.40
C GLU A 2 -7.43 8.54 -25.04
N LEU A 3 -8.56 7.89 -24.81
CA LEU A 3 -9.26 7.96 -23.54
C LEU A 3 -8.43 7.23 -22.48
N LYS A 4 -8.03 7.94 -21.42
CA LYS A 4 -7.36 7.33 -20.28
C LYS A 4 -8.28 6.28 -19.67
N LYS A 5 -7.87 5.02 -19.65
CA LYS A 5 -8.69 3.90 -19.17
C LYS A 5 -8.40 3.62 -17.70
N ILE A 6 -9.45 3.48 -16.88
CA ILE A 6 -9.35 2.98 -15.51
C ILE A 6 -9.63 1.48 -15.53
N TYR A 7 -8.63 0.67 -15.24
CA TYR A 7 -8.77 -0.79 -15.19
C TYR A 7 -9.62 -1.20 -13.98
N ALA A 8 -10.34 -2.32 -14.11
CA ALA A 8 -11.27 -2.79 -13.08
C ALA A 8 -10.61 -3.05 -11.73
N TRP A 9 -9.34 -3.46 -11.74
CA TRP A 9 -8.58 -3.85 -10.55
C TRP A 9 -7.95 -2.64 -9.83
N GLU A 10 -7.75 -1.49 -10.50
CA GLU A 10 -7.08 -0.32 -9.91
C GLU A 10 -7.81 0.27 -8.69
N PRO A 11 -9.14 0.47 -8.72
CA PRO A 11 -9.87 0.91 -7.53
C PRO A 11 -9.73 -0.08 -6.37
N TRP A 12 -9.80 -1.39 -6.66
CA TRP A 12 -9.67 -2.43 -5.64
C TRP A 12 -8.28 -2.47 -5.04
N PHE A 13 -7.24 -2.26 -5.84
CA PHE A 13 -5.87 -2.11 -5.33
C PHE A 13 -5.80 -0.99 -4.30
N PHE A 14 -6.30 0.20 -4.62
CA PHE A 14 -6.20 1.35 -3.70
C PHE A 14 -7.07 1.18 -2.46
N ILE A 15 -8.25 0.57 -2.59
CA ILE A 15 -9.09 0.20 -1.46
C ILE A 15 -8.35 -0.77 -0.53
N PHE A 16 -7.82 -1.87 -1.07
CA PHE A 16 -7.10 -2.87 -0.29
C PHE A 16 -5.86 -2.28 0.38
N PHE A 17 -5.04 -1.54 -0.38
CA PHE A 17 -3.83 -0.90 0.14
C PHE A 17 -4.15 0.15 1.21
N GLY A 18 -5.23 0.91 1.03
CA GLY A 18 -5.73 1.86 2.01
C GLY A 18 -6.17 1.19 3.30
N VAL A 19 -6.97 0.10 3.22
CA VAL A 19 -7.35 -0.71 4.40
C VAL A 19 -6.11 -1.30 5.08
N PHE A 20 -5.14 -1.78 4.30
CA PHE A 20 -3.87 -2.27 4.82
C PHE A 20 -3.05 -1.17 5.51
N HIS A 21 -3.29 0.11 5.27
CA HIS A 21 -2.66 1.19 6.05
C HIS A 21 -3.51 1.60 7.25
N LEU A 22 -4.84 1.54 7.13
CA LEU A 22 -5.78 1.88 8.19
C LEU A 22 -5.74 0.90 9.37
N HIS A 23 -5.39 -0.38 9.16
CA HIS A 23 -5.23 -1.31 10.29
C HIS A 23 -4.20 -0.82 11.32
N ARG A 24 -3.27 0.07 10.92
CA ARG A 24 -2.26 0.67 11.80
C ARG A 24 -2.85 1.59 12.86
N ILE A 25 -4.16 1.88 12.81
CA ILE A 25 -4.89 2.44 13.96
C ILE A 25 -4.67 1.58 15.22
N TRP A 26 -4.52 0.26 15.05
CA TRP A 26 -4.15 -0.64 16.16
C TRP A 26 -2.84 -0.22 16.85
N ALA A 27 -1.85 0.30 16.11
CA ALA A 27 -0.61 0.81 16.69
C ALA A 27 -0.84 2.00 17.64
N LEU A 28 -1.90 2.78 17.44
CA LEU A 28 -2.25 3.90 18.32
C LEU A 28 -3.06 3.46 19.54
N ILE A 29 -3.87 2.40 19.40
CA ILE A 29 -4.70 1.84 20.47
C ILE A 29 -3.85 1.02 21.45
N ASP A 30 -3.02 0.12 20.93
CA ASP A 30 -2.15 -0.74 21.72
C ASP A 30 -0.78 -0.91 21.04
N ARG A 31 0.17 -0.13 21.53
CA ARG A 31 1.53 -0.09 20.98
C ARG A 31 2.26 -1.43 21.12
N ASN A 32 2.14 -2.06 22.29
CA ASN A 32 2.91 -3.25 22.64
C ASN A 32 2.39 -4.47 21.89
N SER A 33 1.06 -4.62 21.81
CA SER A 33 0.44 -5.71 21.07
C SER A 33 0.70 -5.58 19.56
N TYR A 34 0.60 -4.37 19.01
CA TYR A 34 0.92 -4.11 17.60
C TYR A 34 2.39 -4.40 17.27
N ALA A 35 3.34 -3.88 18.08
CA ALA A 35 4.76 -4.11 17.86
C ALA A 35 5.14 -5.59 17.96
N SER A 36 4.67 -6.28 19.01
CA SER A 36 4.96 -7.69 19.23
C SER A 36 4.39 -8.59 18.14
N PHE A 37 3.19 -8.29 17.63
CA PHE A 37 2.61 -9.00 16.49
C PHE A 37 3.47 -8.88 15.23
N TRP A 38 3.80 -7.66 14.82
CA TRP A 38 4.58 -7.42 13.60
C TRP A 38 6.01 -7.94 13.71
N PHE A 39 6.67 -7.76 14.86
CA PHE A 39 7.97 -8.38 15.12
C PHE A 39 7.87 -9.91 15.13
N GLY A 40 6.81 -10.47 15.70
CA GLY A 40 6.56 -11.91 15.68
C GLY A 40 6.49 -12.47 14.26
N ILE A 41 5.76 -11.79 13.37
CA ILE A 41 5.70 -12.15 11.94
C ILE A 41 7.08 -12.05 11.28
N MET A 42 7.81 -10.95 11.50
CA MET A 42 9.12 -10.73 10.90
C MET A 42 10.19 -11.72 11.39
N ASN A 43 10.19 -12.06 12.67
CA ASN A 43 11.20 -12.93 13.29
C ASN A 43 10.94 -14.41 12.99
N ASN A 44 9.69 -14.84 13.03
CA ASN A 44 9.35 -16.25 12.85
C ASN A 44 9.51 -16.70 11.39
N LYS A 45 9.56 -15.75 10.42
CA LYS A 45 9.70 -15.99 8.97
C LYS A 45 8.87 -17.18 8.47
N GLY A 46 7.68 -17.38 9.04
CA GLY A 46 6.83 -18.52 8.76
C GLY A 46 5.96 -18.33 7.52
N ALA A 47 5.02 -19.24 7.30
CA ALA A 47 4.10 -19.17 6.16
C ALA A 47 3.35 -17.82 6.06
N ALA A 48 2.89 -17.28 7.18
CA ALA A 48 2.18 -15.99 7.22
C ALA A 48 3.04 -14.83 6.68
N TYR A 49 4.34 -14.83 7.02
CA TYR A 49 5.30 -13.85 6.51
C TYR A 49 5.43 -13.98 5.00
N PHE A 50 5.73 -15.17 4.48
CA PHE A 50 5.92 -15.37 3.03
C PHE A 50 4.66 -15.09 2.21
N ILE A 51 3.48 -15.48 2.72
CA ILE A 51 2.20 -15.18 2.05
C ILE A 51 1.97 -13.67 1.99
N LEU A 52 2.14 -12.97 3.11
CA LEU A 52 1.94 -11.52 3.17
C LEU A 52 2.92 -10.79 2.22
N MET A 53 4.20 -11.14 2.30
CA MET A 53 5.26 -10.53 1.47
C MET A 53 5.03 -10.83 -0.01
N GLY A 54 4.62 -12.06 -0.36
CA GLY A 54 4.35 -12.48 -1.73
C GLY A 54 3.14 -11.78 -2.36
N ILE A 55 2.03 -11.67 -1.61
CA ILE A 55 0.85 -10.93 -2.06
C ILE A 55 1.22 -9.47 -2.30
N LEU A 56 1.92 -8.86 -1.34
CA LEU A 56 2.29 -7.46 -1.41
C LEU A 56 3.25 -7.17 -2.57
N ALA A 57 4.27 -8.01 -2.76
CA ALA A 57 5.19 -7.92 -3.90
C ALA A 57 4.45 -8.00 -5.24
N THR A 58 3.54 -8.97 -5.38
CA THR A 58 2.78 -9.19 -6.61
C THR A 58 1.93 -7.97 -6.95
N LEU A 59 1.22 -7.41 -5.96
CA LEU A 59 0.42 -6.20 -6.13
C LEU A 59 1.29 -5.00 -6.56
N CYS A 60 2.46 -4.81 -5.94
CA CYS A 60 3.40 -3.74 -6.30
C CYS A 60 3.92 -3.89 -7.73
N VAL A 61 4.33 -5.10 -8.13
CA VAL A 61 4.81 -5.38 -9.50
C VAL A 61 3.71 -5.11 -10.53
N LEU A 62 2.48 -5.58 -10.29
CA LEU A 62 1.33 -5.31 -11.17
C LEU A 62 1.06 -3.80 -11.32
N GLY A 63 1.16 -3.04 -10.23
CA GLY A 63 1.07 -1.59 -10.24
C GLY A 63 2.13 -0.92 -11.10
N ILE A 64 3.39 -1.31 -10.93
CA ILE A 64 4.52 -0.76 -11.68
C ILE A 64 4.42 -1.12 -13.17
N ILE A 65 4.08 -2.37 -13.51
CA ILE A 65 3.86 -2.79 -14.91
C ILE A 65 2.77 -1.94 -15.55
N THR A 66 1.67 -1.68 -14.84
CA THR A 66 0.57 -0.86 -15.36
C THR A 66 0.99 0.60 -15.55
N PHE A 67 1.82 1.14 -14.65
CA PHE A 67 2.39 2.47 -14.83
C PHE A 67 3.22 2.58 -16.11
N PHE A 68 4.12 1.63 -16.37
CA PHE A 68 4.97 1.64 -17.57
C PHE A 68 4.17 1.38 -18.85
N ARG A 69 3.19 0.48 -18.81
CA ARG A 69 2.31 0.19 -19.93
C ARG A 69 1.54 1.43 -20.39
N GLU A 70 1.11 2.27 -19.44
CA GLU A 70 0.25 3.43 -19.69
C GLU A 70 1.02 4.77 -19.65
N ILE A 71 2.35 4.74 -19.76
CA ILE A 71 3.22 5.92 -19.56
C ILE A 71 2.86 7.10 -20.47
N LYS A 72 2.42 6.83 -21.70
CA LYS A 72 2.06 7.85 -22.70
C LYS A 72 0.73 8.56 -22.39
N ASN A 73 -0.15 7.94 -21.60
CA ASN A 73 -1.48 8.48 -21.31
C ASN A 73 -1.86 8.26 -19.84
N ASN A 74 -0.94 8.62 -18.96
CA ASN A 74 -1.02 8.25 -17.57
C ASN A 74 -1.90 9.20 -16.74
N TYR A 75 -2.55 8.67 -15.71
CA TYR A 75 -3.14 9.49 -14.66
C TYR A 75 -2.09 9.83 -13.60
N TRP A 76 -2.17 11.04 -13.04
CA TRP A 76 -1.24 11.50 -12.00
C TRP A 76 -1.22 10.58 -10.76
N TRP A 77 -2.36 9.98 -10.40
CA TRP A 77 -2.42 9.07 -9.25
C TRP A 77 -1.70 7.72 -9.47
N ARG A 78 -1.39 7.30 -10.71
CA ARG A 78 -0.61 6.08 -10.95
C ARG A 78 0.84 6.22 -10.48
N PHE A 79 1.34 7.44 -10.25
CA PHE A 79 2.65 7.64 -9.61
C PHE A 79 2.72 7.02 -8.22
N ILE A 80 1.58 6.80 -7.55
CA ILE A 80 1.52 6.06 -6.29
C ILE A 80 2.01 4.61 -6.48
N TYR A 81 1.75 3.99 -7.64
CA TYR A 81 2.28 2.65 -7.94
C TYR A 81 3.81 2.65 -8.04
N LEU A 82 4.39 3.71 -8.60
CA LEU A 82 5.84 3.83 -8.70
C LEU A 82 6.44 4.09 -7.31
N GLY A 83 6.00 5.14 -6.62
CA GLY A 83 6.55 5.52 -5.32
C GLY A 83 6.30 4.47 -4.24
N GLY A 84 5.02 4.14 -4.00
CA GLY A 84 4.63 3.16 -3.00
C GLY A 84 5.08 1.74 -3.36
N GLY A 85 4.97 1.36 -4.64
CA GLY A 85 5.39 0.03 -5.09
C GLY A 85 6.90 -0.18 -5.00
N LEU A 86 7.71 0.78 -5.43
CA LEU A 86 9.17 0.69 -5.30
C LEU A 86 9.60 0.71 -3.83
N TYR A 87 8.99 1.56 -3.00
CA TYR A 87 9.28 1.58 -1.56
C TYR A 87 9.02 0.22 -0.92
N VAL A 88 7.86 -0.37 -1.19
CA VAL A 88 7.51 -1.68 -0.64
C VAL A 88 8.47 -2.74 -1.17
N LEU A 89 8.73 -2.81 -2.48
CA LEU A 89 9.69 -3.80 -3.02
C LEU A 89 11.10 -3.64 -2.42
N PHE A 90 11.54 -2.40 -2.19
CA PHE A 90 12.80 -2.14 -1.48
C PHE A 90 12.76 -2.60 -0.03
N ASP A 91 11.66 -2.36 0.69
CA ASP A 91 11.44 -2.83 2.06
C ASP A 91 11.51 -4.37 2.11
N LEU A 92 10.83 -5.07 1.20
CA LEU A 92 10.89 -6.53 1.09
C LEU A 92 12.33 -7.02 0.80
N PHE A 93 13.03 -6.37 -0.12
CA PHE A 93 14.41 -6.69 -0.46
C PHE A 93 15.36 -6.48 0.73
N ALA A 94 15.22 -5.37 1.45
CA ALA A 94 16.06 -5.03 2.59
C ALA A 94 15.82 -6.00 3.76
N ILE A 95 14.58 -6.44 3.98
CA ILE A 95 14.26 -7.48 4.96
C ILE A 95 14.84 -8.83 4.52
N ALA A 96 14.69 -9.22 3.26
CA ALA A 96 15.18 -10.48 2.72
C ALA A 96 16.72 -10.59 2.75
N THR A 97 17.42 -9.51 2.42
CA THR A 97 18.90 -9.44 2.45
C THR A 97 19.46 -9.17 3.84
N GLY A 98 18.62 -8.88 4.84
CA GLY A 98 19.06 -8.58 6.21
C GLY A 98 19.88 -7.29 6.30
N LEU A 99 19.55 -6.27 5.49
CA LEU A 99 20.32 -5.03 5.39
C LEU A 99 20.34 -4.31 6.75
N LYS A 100 21.51 -4.29 7.40
CA LYS A 100 21.67 -3.86 8.80
C LYS A 100 21.15 -2.45 9.08
N ILE A 101 21.36 -1.52 8.14
CA ILE A 101 20.89 -0.13 8.27
C ILE A 101 19.36 -0.09 8.29
N TRP A 102 18.72 -0.81 7.38
CA TRP A 102 17.27 -0.88 7.29
C TRP A 102 16.64 -1.57 8.49
N GLN A 103 17.25 -2.66 8.96
CA GLN A 103 16.82 -3.35 10.17
C GLN A 103 16.85 -2.44 11.41
N LYS A 104 17.87 -1.58 11.54
CA LYS A 104 17.93 -0.58 12.61
C LYS A 104 16.79 0.44 12.51
N ILE A 105 16.49 0.92 11.30
CA ILE A 105 15.39 1.86 11.06
C ILE A 105 14.05 1.21 11.39
N LEU A 106 13.79 0.00 10.88
CA LEU A 106 12.57 -0.75 11.20
C LEU A 106 12.43 -0.95 12.71
N THR A 107 13.51 -1.36 13.39
CA THR A 107 13.48 -1.53 14.85
C THR A 107 13.16 -0.22 15.56
N ALA A 108 13.73 0.89 15.13
CA ALA A 108 13.45 2.21 15.71
C ALA A 108 12.00 2.66 15.45
N MET A 109 11.41 2.32 14.31
CA MET A 109 9.99 2.60 14.02
C MET A 109 9.04 1.85 14.95
N PHE A 110 9.44 0.66 15.41
CA PHE A 110 8.68 -0.16 16.34
C PHE A 110 9.08 0.02 17.82
N ASP A 111 9.82 1.08 18.14
CA ASP A 111 10.09 1.46 19.54
C ASP A 111 8.84 2.12 20.17
N THR A 112 8.14 1.36 21.02
CA THR A 112 6.89 1.79 21.66
C THR A 112 7.03 2.95 22.63
N GLN A 113 8.26 3.20 23.12
CA GLN A 113 8.59 4.28 24.05
C GLN A 113 8.94 5.58 23.31
N SER A 114 9.16 5.53 22.00
CA SER A 114 9.52 6.70 21.21
C SER A 114 8.39 7.73 21.17
N SER A 115 8.74 9.01 21.36
CA SER A 115 7.81 10.14 21.17
C SER A 115 7.35 10.27 19.71
N ALA A 116 8.13 9.73 18.76
CA ALA A 116 7.80 9.71 17.34
C ALA A 116 6.71 8.69 16.97
N TRP A 117 6.38 7.74 17.85
CA TRP A 117 5.44 6.64 17.57
C TRP A 117 4.11 7.13 16.97
N ASN A 118 3.44 8.06 17.67
CA ASN A 118 2.14 8.57 17.24
C ASN A 118 2.24 9.31 15.90
N TYR A 119 3.34 10.03 15.65
CA TYR A 119 3.56 10.75 14.41
C TYR A 119 3.78 9.79 13.23
N ILE A 120 4.62 8.76 13.42
CA ILE A 120 4.92 7.77 12.40
C ILE A 120 3.66 7.00 12.02
N TRP A 121 2.99 6.38 13.00
CA TRP A 121 1.82 5.57 12.72
C TRP A 121 0.62 6.42 12.27
N GLY A 122 0.45 7.62 12.86
CA GLY A 122 -0.55 8.60 12.43
C GLY A 122 -0.38 9.01 10.96
N PHE A 123 0.86 9.27 10.51
CA PHE A 123 1.15 9.57 9.12
C PHE A 123 0.75 8.41 8.19
N PHE A 124 1.10 7.16 8.53
CA PHE A 124 0.70 6.01 7.72
C PHE A 124 -0.81 5.80 7.68
N ILE A 125 -1.52 6.05 8.79
CA ILE A 125 -2.99 5.98 8.84
C ILE A 125 -3.59 7.05 7.93
N LEU A 126 -3.10 8.28 8.00
CA LEU A 126 -3.57 9.39 7.16
C LEU A 126 -3.33 9.08 5.68
N LEU A 127 -2.14 8.62 5.32
CA LEU A 127 -1.82 8.19 3.96
C LEU A 127 -2.74 7.04 3.51
N GLY A 128 -3.01 6.08 4.39
CA GLY A 128 -3.98 5.02 4.16
C GLY A 128 -5.39 5.50 3.87
N ALA A 129 -5.87 6.46 4.66
CA ALA A 129 -7.19 7.07 4.47
C ALA A 129 -7.31 7.79 3.13
N LEU A 130 -6.27 8.56 2.74
CA LEU A 130 -6.23 9.25 1.44
C LEU A 130 -6.23 8.27 0.27
N VAL A 131 -5.43 7.20 0.36
CA VAL A 131 -5.37 6.17 -0.67
C VAL A 131 -6.69 5.39 -0.75
N PHE A 132 -7.31 5.09 0.39
CA PHE A 132 -8.62 4.44 0.43
C PHE A 132 -9.71 5.31 -0.22
N ALA A 133 -9.75 6.60 0.12
CA ALA A 133 -10.70 7.56 -0.46
C ALA A 133 -10.50 7.68 -1.98
N LEU A 134 -9.24 7.71 -2.45
CA LEU A 134 -8.92 7.66 -3.87
C LEU A 134 -9.46 6.38 -4.53
N GLY A 135 -9.31 5.22 -3.90
CA GLY A 135 -9.87 3.96 -4.38
C GLY A 135 -11.40 4.00 -4.54
N LEU A 136 -12.11 4.52 -3.54
CA LEU A 136 -13.56 4.73 -3.62
C LEU A 136 -13.96 5.72 -4.73
N TYR A 137 -13.22 6.81 -4.87
CA TYR A 137 -13.42 7.80 -5.92
C TYR A 137 -13.28 7.17 -7.32
N LEU A 138 -12.22 6.39 -7.54
CA LEU A 138 -11.97 5.70 -8.82
C LEU A 138 -13.05 4.65 -9.10
N LEU A 139 -13.52 3.94 -8.07
CA LEU A 139 -14.60 2.97 -8.20
C LEU A 139 -15.90 3.65 -8.65
N ARG A 140 -16.24 4.80 -8.04
CA ARG A 140 -17.42 5.58 -8.41
C ARG A 140 -17.30 6.14 -9.83
N LYS A 141 -16.15 6.74 -10.16
CA LYS A 141 -15.88 7.29 -11.50
C LYS A 141 -16.05 6.24 -12.59
N ARG A 142 -15.46 5.05 -12.40
CA ARG A 142 -15.60 3.93 -13.33
C ARG A 142 -17.05 3.45 -13.49
N LYS A 143 -17.82 3.37 -12.39
CA LYS A 143 -19.24 3.00 -12.44
C LYS A 143 -20.06 4.01 -13.24
N THR A 144 -19.78 5.30 -13.08
CA THR A 144 -20.43 6.36 -13.86
C THR A 144 -20.11 6.23 -15.35
N GLU A 145 -18.83 6.11 -15.71
CA GLU A 145 -18.37 5.97 -17.11
C GLU A 145 -18.99 4.74 -17.81
N ASN A 146 -19.02 3.59 -17.13
CA ASN A 146 -19.67 2.37 -17.64
C ASN A 146 -21.20 2.49 -17.70
N GLY A 147 -21.81 3.29 -16.83
CA GLY A 147 -23.26 3.51 -16.78
C GLY A 147 -23.75 4.46 -17.87
N THR A 148 -22.97 5.48 -18.23
CA THR A 148 -23.24 6.36 -19.38
C THR A 148 -23.19 5.59 -20.70
N CYS A 149 -22.18 4.74 -20.90
CA CYS A 149 -22.06 3.93 -22.12
C CYS A 149 -23.21 2.91 -22.30
N LYS A 150 -23.94 2.57 -21.23
CA LYS A 150 -25.12 1.70 -21.27
C LYS A 150 -26.44 2.42 -21.58
N LYS A 151 -26.48 3.75 -21.54
CA LYS A 151 -27.69 4.55 -21.80
C LYS A 151 -27.78 5.07 -23.22
N ASP A 152 -26.74 4.85 -24.02
CA ASP A 152 -26.62 5.32 -25.40
C ASP A 152 -27.03 4.25 -26.44
N PHE A 153 -27.81 3.25 -26.04
CA PHE A 153 -28.40 2.21 -26.90
C PHE A 153 -29.91 2.12 -26.69
#